data_AF-A0A6A4P9U4-F1
#
_entry.id   AF-A0A6A4P9U4-F1
#
_cell.length_a   1.000
_cell.length_b   1.000
_cell.length_c   1.000
_cell.angle_alpha   90.00
_cell.angle_beta   90.00
_cell.angle_gamma   90.00
#
_symmetry.space_group_name_H-M   'P 1'
#
loop_
_entity.id
_entity.type
_entity.pdbx_description
1 polymer ?
#
loop_
_entity_poly.entity_id
_entity_poly.type
_entity_poly.pdbx_seq_one_letter_code
_entity_poly.pdbx_strand_id
1 'polypeptide(L)'
;MHLFPFPIVSSPPLSISSLFPSSFITLTNHTLSHALSTSHFPLLNTMRNNNLVVENFSEFYDNWVLKLEQILHQLLQVSKKKTNGNTEQEVQELVSKVTSHIKQYYTVKWGAAHEHVLVFFSPPWLTPLENAYLWITGWKPSTVFKLVESLNKTTTFNMTQEQENKVEELRMRIKMEEEKVESEMERQQVALADRKTVELAKMCSRARNDDGGGGGGGDVVMVAEKVGVTMKGVLTGLEKIMKSSDCVRLKTLKGVLDLLTPMQCVYFLAANIAMQLRLRQWGKKRDIAGSIMNDK
;
A
#
# COMPACT_ATOMS: atom_id res chain seq x y z
N MET A 1 -28.25 27.59 3.36
CA MET A 1 -27.12 26.98 2.62
C MET A 1 -26.30 26.06 3.55
N HIS A 2 -26.87 24.95 4.00
CA HIS A 2 -26.20 23.95 4.86
C HIS A 2 -26.71 22.56 4.48
N LEU A 3 -26.05 21.86 3.55
CA LEU A 3 -26.42 20.49 3.18
C LEU A 3 -25.17 19.69 2.77
N PHE A 4 -24.37 19.37 3.78
CA PHE A 4 -23.65 18.11 4.06
C PHE A 4 -22.93 18.35 5.39
N PRO A 5 -23.08 17.50 6.43
CA PRO A 5 -22.33 17.66 7.67
C PRO A 5 -20.94 17.08 7.46
N PHE A 6 -20.15 17.66 6.55
CA PHE A 6 -18.72 17.66 6.75
C PHE A 6 -18.44 18.91 7.57
N PRO A 7 -18.08 18.80 8.85
CA PRO A 7 -17.67 19.96 9.61
C PRO A 7 -16.54 20.63 8.82
N ILE A 8 -16.83 21.83 8.31
CA ILE A 8 -15.81 22.84 8.02
C ILE A 8 -15.28 23.23 9.41
N VAL A 9 -14.37 22.42 9.91
CA VAL A 9 -13.60 22.69 11.10
C VAL A 9 -12.16 22.60 10.65
N SER A 10 -11.40 23.62 11.02
CA SER A 10 -9.94 23.73 10.98
C SER A 10 -9.25 22.67 11.87
N SER A 11 -9.77 21.45 11.93
CA SER A 11 -9.32 20.36 12.80
C SER A 11 -9.70 19.02 12.16
N PRO A 12 -8.90 17.96 12.34
CA PRO A 12 -9.06 16.73 11.59
C PRO A 12 -10.35 16.02 12.00
N PRO A 13 -11.26 15.68 11.07
CA PRO A 13 -12.30 14.71 11.38
C PRO A 13 -11.71 13.31 11.23
N LEU A 14 -11.99 12.46 12.22
CA LEU A 14 -11.39 11.15 12.50
C LEU A 14 -10.03 11.25 13.17
N SER A 15 -9.86 10.53 14.27
CA SER A 15 -8.56 10.30 14.89
C SER A 15 -7.68 9.54 13.90
N ILE A 16 -6.95 10.31 13.08
CA ILE A 16 -5.94 9.90 12.10
C ILE A 16 -5.01 8.85 12.71
N SER A 17 -4.75 8.93 14.03
CA SER A 17 -3.94 7.96 14.80
C SER A 17 -4.47 6.52 14.73
N SER A 18 -5.79 6.32 14.70
CA SER A 18 -6.41 4.98 14.68
C SER A 18 -6.39 4.30 13.31
N LEU A 19 -6.02 5.03 12.26
CA LEU A 19 -5.96 4.55 10.87
C LEU A 19 -4.53 4.16 10.46
N PHE A 20 -3.52 4.48 11.27
CA PHE A 20 -2.17 4.02 10.99
C PHE A 20 -2.11 2.49 11.16
N PRO A 21 -1.44 1.78 10.23
CA PRO A 21 -1.00 0.43 10.50
C PRO A 21 -0.15 0.40 11.77
N SER A 22 -0.01 -0.78 12.40
CA SER A 22 0.90 -0.95 13.54
C SER A 22 2.25 -0.33 13.20
N SER A 23 2.75 0.58 14.04
CA SER A 23 4.02 1.29 13.86
C SER A 23 5.19 0.33 13.66
N PHE A 24 5.05 -0.91 14.12
CA PHE A 24 5.98 -2.01 13.88
C PHE A 24 6.11 -2.39 12.38
N ILE A 25 5.02 -2.41 11.61
CA ILE A 25 5.04 -2.82 10.18
C ILE A 25 5.72 -1.75 9.33
N THR A 26 5.40 -0.47 9.54
CA THR A 26 6.00 0.64 8.79
C THR A 26 7.50 0.75 9.06
N LEU A 27 7.92 0.63 10.33
CA LEU A 27 9.33 0.67 10.71
C LEU A 27 10.12 -0.51 10.15
N THR A 28 9.52 -1.70 10.14
CA THR A 28 10.17 -2.90 9.59
C THR A 28 10.29 -2.87 8.08
N ASN A 29 9.32 -2.33 7.35
CA ASN A 29 9.41 -2.14 5.89
C ASN A 29 10.57 -1.20 5.50
N HIS A 30 10.71 -0.07 6.19
CA HIS A 30 11.81 0.87 5.95
C HIS A 30 13.18 0.24 6.30
N THR A 31 13.25 -0.47 7.43
CA THR A 31 14.45 -1.18 7.86
C THR A 31 14.83 -2.29 6.88
N LEU A 32 13.85 -3.03 6.36
CA LEU A 32 14.06 -4.09 5.37
C LEU A 32 14.59 -3.52 4.06
N SER A 33 13.94 -2.47 3.52
CA SER A 33 14.37 -1.79 2.30
C SER A 33 15.81 -1.27 2.42
N HIS A 34 16.13 -0.60 3.54
CA HIS A 34 17.46 -0.08 3.81
C HIS A 34 18.50 -1.21 3.96
N ALA A 35 18.13 -2.29 4.65
CA ALA A 35 19.04 -3.40 4.95
C ALA A 35 19.28 -4.35 3.76
N LEU A 36 18.45 -4.29 2.71
CA LEU A 36 18.66 -4.94 1.41
C LEU A 36 19.35 -4.02 0.40
N SER A 37 19.21 -2.70 0.56
CA SER A 37 19.88 -1.69 -0.29
C SER A 37 21.37 -1.51 0.09
N THR A 38 21.74 -1.74 1.35
CA THR A 38 23.12 -1.59 1.84
C THR A 38 24.01 -2.82 1.61
N SER A 39 23.46 -3.99 1.25
CA SER A 39 24.26 -5.18 0.90
C SER A 39 24.86 -5.05 -0.50
N HIS A 40 26.14 -4.70 -0.58
CA HIS A 40 26.92 -4.46 -1.81
C HIS A 40 27.10 -5.73 -2.68
N PHE A 41 26.27 -5.93 -3.70
CA PHE A 41 26.46 -6.93 -4.77
C PHE A 41 25.70 -6.52 -6.06
N PRO A 42 26.02 -7.11 -7.24
CA PRO A 42 26.53 -6.37 -8.41
C PRO A 42 25.68 -5.13 -8.78
N LEU A 43 26.29 -3.97 -8.63
CA LEU A 43 25.61 -2.70 -8.40
C LEU A 43 25.15 -1.96 -9.66
N LEU A 44 25.72 -2.23 -10.83
CA LEU A 44 25.52 -1.34 -12.00
C LEU A 44 24.22 -1.60 -12.78
N ASN A 45 23.86 -2.85 -13.02
CA ASN A 45 22.59 -3.19 -13.70
C ASN A 45 21.39 -3.09 -12.76
N THR A 46 21.55 -3.46 -11.49
CA THR A 46 20.50 -3.35 -10.47
C THR A 46 20.17 -1.88 -10.20
N MET A 47 21.14 -1.00 -9.96
CA MET A 47 20.84 0.43 -9.74
C MET A 47 20.24 1.13 -10.97
N ARG A 48 20.65 0.75 -12.19
CA ARG A 48 20.07 1.30 -13.42
C ARG A 48 18.61 0.88 -13.61
N ASN A 49 18.29 -0.40 -13.39
CA ASN A 49 16.91 -0.88 -13.44
C ASN A 49 16.05 -0.29 -12.31
N ASN A 50 16.63 -0.07 -11.12
CA ASN A 50 15.94 0.57 -10.02
C ASN A 50 15.46 1.97 -10.39
N ASN A 51 16.30 2.76 -11.08
CA ASN A 51 15.93 4.11 -11.46
C ASN A 51 14.81 4.11 -12.53
N LEU A 52 14.90 3.22 -13.53
CA LEU A 52 13.90 3.14 -14.59
C LEU A 52 12.52 2.69 -14.09
N VAL A 53 12.46 1.67 -13.22
CA VAL A 53 11.18 1.21 -12.63
C VAL A 53 10.57 2.31 -11.76
N VAL A 54 11.40 3.04 -11.00
CA VAL A 54 10.94 4.17 -10.18
C VAL A 54 10.38 5.30 -11.03
N GLU A 55 11.10 5.72 -12.06
CA GLU A 55 10.68 6.79 -12.98
C GLU A 55 9.36 6.41 -13.68
N ASN A 56 9.32 5.23 -14.31
CA ASN A 56 8.14 4.75 -15.04
C ASN A 56 6.92 4.59 -14.13
N PHE A 57 7.09 4.00 -12.94
CA PHE A 57 5.97 3.81 -12.02
C PHE A 57 5.53 5.13 -11.38
N SER A 58 6.45 6.05 -11.10
CA SER A 58 6.11 7.38 -10.60
C SER A 58 5.27 8.17 -11.60
N GLU A 59 5.67 8.19 -12.87
CA GLU A 59 4.91 8.84 -13.94
C GLU A 59 3.52 8.18 -14.11
N PHE A 60 3.47 6.85 -14.12
CA PHE A 60 2.21 6.12 -14.14
C PHE A 60 1.33 6.50 -12.93
N TYR A 61 1.89 6.54 -11.73
CA TYR A 61 1.17 6.83 -10.50
C TYR A 61 0.57 8.23 -10.51
N ASP A 62 1.32 9.24 -10.93
CA ASP A 62 0.81 10.61 -11.00
C ASP A 62 -0.33 10.74 -12.02
N ASN A 63 -0.19 10.14 -13.19
CA ASN A 63 -1.27 10.07 -14.18
C ASN A 63 -2.50 9.31 -13.66
N TRP A 64 -2.27 8.22 -12.93
CA TRP A 64 -3.33 7.43 -12.31
C TRP A 64 -4.09 8.23 -11.24
N VAL A 65 -3.38 9.03 -10.42
CA VAL A 65 -3.97 9.94 -9.42
C VAL A 65 -4.77 11.05 -10.09
N LEU A 66 -4.26 11.69 -11.15
CA LEU A 66 -5.00 12.71 -11.90
C LEU A 66 -6.31 12.15 -12.46
N LYS A 67 -6.28 10.91 -12.96
CA LYS A 67 -7.50 10.26 -13.44
C LYS A 67 -8.46 9.92 -12.29
N LEU A 68 -7.92 9.55 -11.14
CA LEU A 68 -8.69 9.29 -9.92
C LEU A 68 -9.44 10.55 -9.44
N GLU A 69 -8.81 11.72 -9.52
CA GLU A 69 -9.45 13.02 -9.23
C GLU A 69 -10.63 13.30 -10.17
N GLN A 70 -10.47 13.06 -11.47
CA GLN A 70 -11.56 13.20 -12.44
C GLN A 70 -12.73 12.25 -12.14
N ILE A 71 -12.43 11.00 -11.78
CA ILE A 71 -13.44 10.01 -11.40
C ILE A 71 -14.17 10.45 -10.12
N LEU A 72 -13.46 10.99 -9.13
CA LEU A 72 -14.07 11.53 -7.92
C LEU A 72 -15.07 12.65 -8.25
N HIS A 73 -14.71 13.57 -9.15
CA HIS A 73 -15.62 14.63 -9.58
C HIS A 73 -16.91 14.07 -10.18
N GLN A 74 -16.83 13.00 -10.98
CA GLN A 74 -18.00 12.34 -11.56
C GLN A 74 -18.87 11.67 -10.48
N LEU A 75 -18.25 10.95 -9.54
CA LEU A 75 -18.95 10.34 -8.41
C LEU A 75 -19.71 11.38 -7.57
N LEU A 76 -19.07 12.52 -7.29
CA LEU A 76 -19.69 13.61 -6.54
C LEU A 76 -20.80 14.34 -7.30
N GLN A 77 -20.78 14.34 -8.64
CA GLN A 77 -21.87 14.88 -9.44
C GLN A 77 -23.08 13.95 -9.41
N VAL A 78 -22.87 12.66 -9.65
CA VAL A 78 -23.91 11.62 -9.61
C VAL A 78 -24.55 11.56 -8.22
N SER A 79 -23.76 11.69 -7.15
CA SER A 79 -24.26 11.68 -5.77
C SER A 79 -25.12 12.91 -5.41
N LYS A 80 -25.04 14.01 -6.18
CA LYS A 80 -25.78 15.26 -5.93
C LYS A 80 -27.05 15.38 -6.76
N LYS A 81 -27.11 14.74 -7.93
CA LYS A 81 -28.32 14.69 -8.75
C LYS A 81 -29.39 13.95 -7.92
N LYS A 82 -30.46 14.66 -7.52
CA LYS A 82 -31.59 14.07 -6.79
C LYS A 82 -32.08 12.81 -7.52
N THR A 83 -32.49 11.80 -6.75
CA THR A 83 -32.85 10.41 -7.08
C THR A 83 -33.75 10.15 -8.31
N ASN A 84 -34.18 11.19 -9.03
CA ASN A 84 -35.14 11.12 -10.14
C ASN A 84 -34.51 11.30 -11.53
N GLY A 85 -33.19 11.60 -11.63
CA GLY A 85 -32.53 11.95 -12.90
C GLY A 85 -31.41 11.03 -13.38
N ASN A 86 -30.90 10.13 -12.54
CA ASN A 86 -29.83 9.22 -12.94
C ASN A 86 -30.43 7.89 -13.39
N THR A 87 -30.08 7.45 -14.59
CA THR A 87 -30.40 6.09 -15.01
C THR A 87 -29.56 5.12 -14.17
N GLU A 88 -30.14 4.02 -13.71
CA GLU A 88 -29.40 2.95 -13.01
C GLU A 88 -28.16 2.50 -13.79
N GLN A 89 -28.26 2.53 -15.12
CA GLN A 89 -27.15 2.32 -16.04
C GLN A 89 -25.99 3.31 -15.87
N GLU A 90 -26.24 4.62 -15.72
CA GLU A 90 -25.20 5.66 -15.50
C GLU A 90 -24.41 5.36 -14.22
N VAL A 91 -25.10 4.91 -13.17
CA VAL A 91 -24.50 4.53 -11.89
C VAL A 91 -23.63 3.28 -12.04
N GLN A 92 -24.14 2.24 -12.70
CA GLN A 92 -23.41 1.00 -12.93
C GLN A 92 -22.16 1.20 -13.82
N GLU A 93 -22.27 2.02 -14.86
CA GLU A 93 -21.14 2.39 -15.73
C GLU A 93 -20.06 3.12 -14.93
N LEU A 94 -20.45 4.04 -14.04
CA LEU A 94 -19.50 4.77 -13.21
C LEU A 94 -18.81 3.87 -12.18
N VAL A 95 -19.55 2.96 -11.53
CA VAL A 95 -18.95 1.95 -10.63
C VAL A 95 -17.97 1.07 -11.40
N SER A 96 -18.33 0.63 -12.61
CA SER A 96 -17.48 -0.18 -13.49
C SER A 96 -16.20 0.55 -13.93
N LYS A 97 -16.31 1.86 -14.17
CA LYS A 97 -15.18 2.73 -14.49
C LYS A 97 -14.21 2.82 -13.31
N VAL A 98 -14.72 3.01 -12.09
CA VAL A 98 -13.89 3.07 -10.88
C VAL A 98 -13.18 1.74 -10.64
N THR A 99 -13.90 0.61 -10.71
CA THR A 99 -13.31 -0.72 -10.49
C THR A 99 -12.27 -1.07 -11.55
N SER A 100 -12.50 -0.69 -12.82
CA SER A 100 -11.52 -0.83 -13.90
C SER A 100 -10.26 -0.01 -13.65
N HIS A 101 -10.41 1.24 -13.17
CA HIS A 101 -9.28 2.12 -12.83
C HIS A 101 -8.45 1.55 -11.67
N ILE A 102 -9.10 0.99 -10.65
CA ILE A 102 -8.43 0.30 -9.53
C ILE A 102 -7.73 -0.97 -10.01
N LYS A 103 -8.36 -1.76 -10.89
CA LYS A 103 -7.75 -2.98 -11.46
C LYS A 103 -6.49 -2.64 -12.26
N GLN A 104 -6.52 -1.58 -13.06
CA GLN A 104 -5.36 -1.12 -13.82
C GLN A 104 -4.15 -0.83 -12.91
N TYR A 105 -4.37 -0.16 -11.78
CA TYR A 105 -3.31 0.09 -10.79
C TYR A 105 -2.59 -1.19 -10.37
N TYR A 106 -3.34 -2.21 -9.95
CA TYR A 106 -2.73 -3.46 -9.49
C TYR A 106 -2.11 -4.27 -10.63
N THR A 107 -2.67 -4.24 -11.84
CA THR A 107 -2.06 -4.87 -13.01
C THR A 107 -0.68 -4.28 -13.31
N VAL A 108 -0.56 -2.95 -13.34
CA VAL A 108 0.72 -2.27 -13.59
C VAL A 108 1.68 -2.48 -12.42
N LYS A 109 1.20 -2.36 -11.18
CA LYS A 109 1.99 -2.61 -9.96
C LYS A 109 2.58 -4.02 -9.92
N TRP A 110 1.79 -5.05 -10.26
CA TRP A 110 2.25 -6.44 -10.27
C TRP A 110 3.24 -6.73 -11.39
N GLY A 111 3.13 -6.06 -12.54
CA GLY A 111 4.12 -6.13 -13.61
C GLY A 111 5.46 -5.54 -13.16
N ALA A 112 5.44 -4.31 -12.65
CA ALA A 112 6.65 -3.61 -12.19
C ALA A 112 7.34 -4.32 -10.99
N ALA A 113 6.56 -4.95 -10.10
CA ALA A 113 7.12 -5.68 -8.97
C ALA A 113 7.93 -6.93 -9.35
N HIS A 114 7.68 -7.51 -10.53
CA HIS A 114 8.49 -8.61 -11.04
C HIS A 114 9.92 -8.17 -11.36
N GLU A 115 10.08 -6.93 -11.82
CA GLU A 115 11.38 -6.33 -12.13
C GLU A 115 12.07 -5.83 -10.86
N HIS A 116 11.33 -5.09 -10.02
CA HIS A 116 11.89 -4.55 -8.78
C HIS A 116 10.83 -4.39 -7.69
N VAL A 117 10.72 -5.39 -6.79
CA VAL A 117 9.70 -5.39 -5.74
C VAL A 117 9.99 -4.38 -4.60
N LEU A 118 11.25 -4.11 -4.29
CA LEU A 118 11.63 -3.36 -3.08
C LEU A 118 11.13 -1.91 -3.09
N VAL A 119 11.02 -1.29 -4.27
CA VAL A 119 10.53 0.09 -4.40
C VAL A 119 9.09 0.23 -3.92
N PHE A 120 8.29 -0.84 -3.91
CA PHE A 120 6.91 -0.79 -3.42
C PHE A 120 6.79 -0.84 -1.89
N PHE A 121 7.85 -1.25 -1.18
CA PHE A 121 7.91 -1.26 0.28
C PHE A 121 8.38 0.09 0.86
N SER A 122 9.01 0.92 0.04
CA SER A 122 9.37 2.30 0.36
C SER A 122 9.26 3.17 -0.91
N PRO A 123 8.04 3.44 -1.38
CA PRO A 123 7.81 4.12 -2.64
C PRO A 123 8.23 5.60 -2.58
N PRO A 124 9.18 6.03 -3.44
CA PRO A 124 9.66 7.41 -3.46
C PRO A 124 8.64 8.40 -4.05
N TRP A 125 7.65 7.92 -4.81
CA TRP A 125 6.58 8.74 -5.40
C TRP A 125 5.44 9.08 -4.41
N LEU A 126 5.50 8.54 -3.18
CA LEU A 126 4.57 8.86 -2.10
C LEU A 126 5.19 9.88 -1.14
N THR A 127 4.35 10.75 -0.59
CA THR A 127 4.75 11.66 0.49
C THR A 127 5.13 10.87 1.75
N PRO A 128 5.96 11.41 2.67
CA PRO A 128 6.26 10.77 3.96
C PRO A 128 4.99 10.40 4.74
N LEU A 129 3.96 11.25 4.68
CA LEU A 129 2.67 10.97 5.29
C LEU A 129 1.98 9.75 4.64
N GLU A 130 1.90 9.67 3.32
CA GLU A 130 1.35 8.51 2.63
C GLU A 130 2.15 7.23 2.95
N ASN A 131 3.48 7.31 3.00
CA ASN A 131 4.36 6.21 3.38
C ASN A 131 4.09 5.71 4.81
N ALA A 132 3.84 6.61 5.75
CA ALA A 132 3.49 6.24 7.14
C ALA A 132 2.18 5.42 7.24
N TYR A 133 1.29 5.56 6.26
CA TYR A 133 0.00 4.88 6.19
C TYR A 133 0.03 3.52 5.48
N LEU A 134 1.18 3.10 4.94
CA LEU A 134 1.29 1.84 4.22
C LEU A 134 1.25 0.63 5.16
N TRP A 135 0.33 -0.28 4.88
CA TRP A 135 0.36 -1.66 5.33
C TRP A 135 0.97 -2.52 4.22
N ILE A 136 2.16 -3.09 4.46
CA ILE A 136 2.92 -3.85 3.45
C ILE A 136 3.38 -2.96 2.28
N THR A 137 2.50 -2.71 1.28
CA THR A 137 2.79 -1.88 0.08
C THR A 137 1.56 -1.07 -0.40
N GLY A 138 0.60 -0.81 0.50
CA GLY A 138 -0.62 -0.06 0.19
C GLY A 138 -1.48 0.17 1.43
N TRP A 139 -2.72 0.62 1.28
CA TRP A 139 -3.63 0.85 2.42
C TRP A 139 -4.01 -0.45 3.15
N LYS A 140 -4.39 -0.37 4.44
CA LYS A 140 -4.81 -1.53 5.24
C LYS A 140 -6.30 -1.85 5.00
N PRO A 141 -6.66 -3.05 4.50
CA PRO A 141 -8.04 -3.45 4.21
C PRO A 141 -9.09 -3.12 5.28
N SER A 142 -8.78 -3.31 6.56
CA SER A 142 -9.68 -3.07 7.68
C SER A 142 -10.12 -1.61 7.84
N THR A 143 -9.38 -0.65 7.26
CA THR A 143 -9.75 0.78 7.26
C THR A 143 -11.02 1.06 6.46
N VAL A 144 -11.33 0.24 5.44
CA VAL A 144 -12.55 0.37 4.65
C VAL A 144 -13.80 0.18 5.50
N PHE A 145 -13.79 -0.73 6.48
CA PHE A 145 -14.96 -0.97 7.32
C PHE A 145 -15.23 0.19 8.29
N LYS A 146 -14.17 0.88 8.75
CA LYS A 146 -14.32 2.12 9.53
C LYS A 146 -14.97 3.22 8.69
N LEU A 147 -14.63 3.29 7.40
CA LEU A 147 -15.25 4.21 6.46
C LEU A 147 -16.74 3.86 6.24
N VAL A 148 -17.06 2.58 6.02
CA VAL A 148 -18.45 2.11 5.87
C VAL A 148 -19.27 2.42 7.13
N GLU A 149 -18.73 2.14 8.32
CA GLU A 149 -19.38 2.48 9.60
C GLU A 149 -19.62 3.99 9.73
N SER A 150 -18.64 4.81 9.34
CA SER A 150 -18.77 6.27 9.34
C SER A 150 -19.82 6.77 8.35
N LEU A 151 -19.93 6.13 7.18
CA LEU A 151 -20.96 6.46 6.18
C LEU A 151 -22.35 6.04 6.66
N ASN A 152 -22.47 4.89 7.31
CA ASN A 152 -23.73 4.38 7.81
C ASN A 152 -24.35 5.26 8.91
N LYS A 153 -23.53 6.02 9.64
CA LYS A 153 -23.99 7.06 10.59
C LYS A 153 -24.63 8.27 9.89
N THR A 154 -24.52 8.38 8.56
CA THR A 154 -25.13 9.45 7.77
C THR A 154 -26.50 9.03 7.23
N THR A 155 -27.45 9.96 7.23
CA THR A 155 -28.83 9.73 6.77
C THR A 155 -28.95 9.35 5.29
N THR A 156 -27.88 9.50 4.51
CA THR A 156 -27.85 9.27 3.06
C THR A 156 -27.39 7.86 2.67
N PHE A 157 -26.69 7.13 3.55
CA PHE A 157 -26.13 5.82 3.23
C PHE A 157 -27.02 4.66 3.72
N ASN A 158 -27.65 4.81 4.89
CA ASN A 158 -28.61 3.92 5.56
C ASN A 158 -28.58 2.46 5.06
N MET A 159 -27.71 1.65 5.65
CA MET A 159 -27.69 0.21 5.39
C MET A 159 -28.86 -0.50 6.09
N THR A 160 -29.32 -1.61 5.51
CA THR A 160 -30.24 -2.50 6.21
C THR A 160 -29.50 -3.32 7.27
N GLN A 161 -30.20 -3.83 8.29
CA GLN A 161 -29.59 -4.70 9.31
C GLN A 161 -28.93 -5.94 8.68
N GLU A 162 -29.51 -6.48 7.61
CA GLU A 162 -28.94 -7.61 6.88
C GLU A 162 -27.62 -7.22 6.20
N GLN A 163 -27.55 -6.05 5.57
CA GLN A 163 -26.31 -5.53 4.98
C GLN A 163 -25.24 -5.32 6.06
N GLU A 164 -25.60 -4.77 7.22
CA GLU A 164 -24.68 -4.56 8.34
C GLU A 164 -24.08 -5.87 8.85
N ASN A 165 -24.92 -6.90 9.06
CA ASN A 165 -24.48 -8.21 9.51
C ASN A 165 -23.50 -8.84 8.49
N LYS A 166 -23.84 -8.77 7.20
CA LYS A 166 -22.97 -9.27 6.12
C LYS A 166 -21.65 -8.49 6.01
N VAL A 167 -21.66 -7.18 6.26
CA VAL A 167 -20.45 -6.35 6.29
C VAL A 167 -19.57 -6.72 7.48
N GLU A 168 -20.13 -7.02 8.65
CA GLU A 168 -19.33 -7.46 9.80
C GLU A 168 -18.74 -8.86 9.57
N GLU A 169 -19.48 -9.80 8.98
CA GLU A 169 -18.94 -11.09 8.56
C GLU A 169 -17.77 -10.94 7.57
N LEU A 170 -17.93 -10.04 6.59
CA LEU A 170 -16.85 -9.72 5.65
C LEU A 170 -15.65 -9.09 6.37
N ARG A 171 -15.89 -8.19 7.33
CA ARG A 171 -14.83 -7.55 8.13
C ARG A 171 -14.00 -8.58 8.88
N MET A 172 -14.66 -9.53 9.56
CA MET A 172 -13.99 -10.59 10.30
C MET A 172 -13.17 -11.49 9.37
N ARG A 173 -13.71 -11.85 8.20
CA ARG A 173 -12.99 -12.65 7.20
C ARG A 173 -11.76 -11.92 6.66
N ILE A 174 -11.88 -10.63 6.34
CA ILE A 174 -10.76 -9.81 5.85
C ILE A 174 -9.69 -9.66 6.93
N LYS A 175 -10.08 -9.51 8.21
CA LYS A 175 -9.14 -9.43 9.32
C LYS A 175 -8.24 -10.68 9.42
N MET A 176 -8.83 -11.88 9.28
CA MET A 176 -8.05 -13.14 9.28
C MET A 176 -7.07 -13.22 8.09
N GLU A 177 -7.47 -12.70 6.92
CA GLU A 177 -6.59 -12.64 5.75
C GLU A 177 -5.48 -11.59 5.91
N GLU A 178 -5.74 -10.46 6.59
CA GLU A 178 -4.70 -9.49 6.99
C GLU A 178 -3.68 -10.15 7.92
N GLU A 179 -4.14 -10.83 8.98
CA GLU A 179 -3.28 -11.51 9.96
C GLU A 179 -2.41 -12.59 9.31
N LYS A 180 -2.95 -13.30 8.30
CA LYS A 180 -2.17 -14.26 7.50
C LYS A 180 -1.06 -13.59 6.70
N VAL A 181 -1.34 -12.45 6.06
CA VAL A 181 -0.34 -11.68 5.31
C VAL A 181 0.74 -11.14 6.26
N GLU A 182 0.35 -10.65 7.44
CA GLU A 182 1.28 -10.16 8.46
C GLU A 182 2.19 -11.29 8.99
N SER A 183 1.63 -12.46 9.27
CA SER A 183 2.40 -13.66 9.67
C SER A 183 3.42 -14.10 8.62
N GLU A 184 3.05 -14.08 7.33
CA GLU A 184 3.97 -14.42 6.24
C GLU A 184 5.10 -13.39 6.10
N MET A 185 4.80 -12.10 6.33
CA MET A 185 5.80 -11.04 6.36
C MET A 185 6.79 -11.23 7.51
N GLU A 186 6.28 -11.51 8.71
CA GLU A 186 7.12 -11.82 9.88
C GLU A 186 8.04 -13.01 9.60
N ARG A 187 7.50 -14.10 9.02
CA ARG A 187 8.29 -15.27 8.64
C ARG A 187 9.43 -14.91 7.66
N GLN A 188 9.18 -14.04 6.68
CA GLN A 188 10.24 -13.59 5.76
C GLN A 188 11.30 -12.75 6.48
N GLN A 189 10.90 -11.89 7.41
CA GLN A 189 11.81 -11.07 8.20
C GLN A 189 12.71 -11.92 9.11
N VAL A 190 12.15 -12.91 9.80
CA VAL A 190 12.91 -13.86 10.63
C VAL A 190 13.90 -14.64 9.78
N ALA A 191 13.45 -15.18 8.63
CA ALA A 191 14.33 -15.92 7.73
C ALA A 191 15.52 -15.06 7.23
N LEU A 192 15.30 -13.76 7.00
CA LEU A 192 16.35 -12.81 6.66
C LEU A 192 17.33 -12.55 7.82
N ALA A 193 16.81 -12.36 9.02
CA ALA A 193 17.61 -12.10 10.22
C ALA A 193 18.51 -13.30 10.59
N ASP A 194 17.95 -14.51 10.58
CA ASP A 194 18.70 -15.75 10.83
C ASP A 194 19.87 -15.91 9.85
N ARG A 195 19.64 -15.57 8.58
CA ARG A 195 20.68 -15.62 7.54
C ARG A 195 21.79 -14.62 7.77
N LYS A 196 21.47 -13.37 8.11
CA LYS A 196 22.48 -12.35 8.47
C LYS A 196 23.31 -12.79 9.68
N THR A 197 22.68 -13.39 10.67
CA THR A 197 23.37 -13.95 11.84
C THR A 197 24.35 -15.06 11.46
N VAL A 198 23.95 -15.97 10.56
CA VAL A 198 24.83 -17.03 10.05
C VAL A 198 26.01 -16.48 9.24
N GLU A 199 25.78 -15.46 8.40
CA GLU A 199 26.85 -14.80 7.65
C GLU A 199 27.85 -14.10 8.57
N LEU A 200 27.38 -13.36 9.57
CA LEU A 200 28.21 -12.77 10.61
C LEU A 200 29.01 -13.82 11.38
N ALA A 201 28.39 -14.94 11.76
CA ALA A 201 29.07 -16.04 12.44
C ALA A 201 30.21 -16.63 11.59
N LYS A 202 29.99 -16.81 10.28
CA LYS A 202 31.03 -17.28 9.35
C LYS A 202 32.16 -16.27 9.19
N MET A 203 31.86 -14.98 9.14
CA MET A 203 32.89 -13.94 9.08
C MET A 203 33.74 -13.92 10.36
N CYS A 204 33.12 -14.02 11.53
CA CYS A 204 33.82 -14.10 12.81
C CYS A 204 34.68 -15.37 12.96
N SER A 205 34.21 -16.52 12.45
CA SER A 205 34.99 -17.76 12.49
C SER A 205 36.20 -17.71 11.54
N ARG A 206 36.11 -16.97 10.44
CA ARG A 206 37.21 -16.76 9.49
C ARG A 206 38.29 -15.84 10.06
N ALA A 207 37.90 -14.76 10.74
CA ALA A 207 38.84 -13.86 11.43
C ALA A 207 39.65 -14.56 12.54
N ARG A 208 39.15 -15.69 13.09
CA ARG A 208 39.86 -16.50 14.08
C ARG A 208 40.80 -17.55 13.47
N ASN A 209 40.66 -17.87 12.19
CA ASN A 209 41.41 -18.92 11.50
C ASN A 209 42.45 -18.37 10.51
N ASP A 210 42.52 -17.06 10.29
CA ASP A 210 43.41 -16.40 9.31
C ASP A 210 44.82 -16.09 9.85
N ASP A 211 45.32 -16.90 10.79
CA ASP A 211 46.71 -16.82 11.29
C ASP A 211 47.67 -17.67 10.44
N GLY A 212 47.30 -18.04 9.20
CA GLY A 212 48.18 -18.85 8.34
C GLY A 212 47.64 -19.20 6.95
N GLY A 213 47.93 -18.33 5.97
CA GLY A 213 48.32 -18.74 4.61
C GLY A 213 47.24 -19.12 3.59
N GLY A 214 46.95 -18.18 2.68
CA GLY A 214 46.92 -18.42 1.22
C GLY A 214 45.81 -19.30 0.63
N GLY A 215 44.65 -18.70 0.32
CA GLY A 215 43.61 -19.35 -0.50
C GLY A 215 42.36 -18.52 -0.78
N GLY A 216 42.48 -17.20 -0.96
CA GLY A 216 41.34 -16.25 -0.86
C GLY A 216 40.41 -16.09 -2.08
N GLY A 217 40.67 -16.73 -3.23
CA GLY A 217 39.95 -16.42 -4.48
C GLY A 217 38.63 -17.17 -4.71
N GLY A 218 38.61 -18.49 -4.48
CA GLY A 218 37.44 -19.34 -4.82
C GLY A 218 36.27 -19.23 -3.84
N ASP A 219 36.55 -18.89 -2.59
CA ASP A 219 35.55 -18.87 -1.51
C ASP A 219 34.71 -17.57 -1.51
N VAL A 220 35.31 -16.43 -1.90
CA VAL A 220 34.58 -15.15 -2.07
C VAL A 220 33.54 -15.26 -3.19
N VAL A 221 33.86 -15.98 -4.27
CA VAL A 221 32.94 -16.23 -5.38
C VAL A 221 31.78 -17.14 -4.96
N MET A 222 32.03 -18.20 -4.19
CA MET A 222 30.97 -19.06 -3.63
C MET A 222 30.06 -18.32 -2.64
N VAL A 223 30.64 -17.44 -1.79
CA VAL A 223 29.85 -16.62 -0.87
C VAL A 223 28.97 -15.63 -1.64
N ALA A 224 29.51 -14.95 -2.65
CA ALA A 224 28.74 -14.02 -3.51
C ALA A 224 27.61 -14.73 -4.25
N GLU A 225 27.84 -15.93 -4.80
CA GLU A 225 26.82 -16.72 -5.48
C GLU A 225 25.70 -17.15 -4.53
N LYS A 226 26.07 -17.64 -3.33
CA LYS A 226 25.11 -18.08 -2.31
C LYS A 226 24.28 -16.91 -1.77
N VAL A 227 24.86 -15.73 -1.60
CA VAL A 227 24.15 -14.49 -1.25
C VAL A 227 23.19 -14.08 -2.38
N GLY A 228 23.60 -14.17 -3.65
CA GLY A 228 22.75 -13.88 -4.80
C GLY A 228 21.51 -14.77 -4.90
N VAL A 229 21.68 -16.08 -4.75
CA VAL A 229 20.56 -17.06 -4.70
C VAL A 229 19.63 -16.78 -3.51
N THR A 230 20.22 -16.41 -2.37
CA THR A 230 19.48 -16.08 -1.14
C THR A 230 18.64 -14.82 -1.31
N MET A 231 19.21 -13.76 -1.88
CA MET A 231 18.53 -12.50 -2.15
C MET A 231 17.37 -12.69 -3.14
N LYS A 232 17.59 -13.47 -4.19
CA LYS A 232 16.52 -13.82 -5.14
C LYS A 232 15.33 -14.50 -4.46
N GLY A 233 15.59 -15.41 -3.52
CA GLY A 233 14.55 -16.06 -2.71
C GLY A 233 13.76 -15.08 -1.83
N VAL A 234 14.44 -14.09 -1.23
CA VAL A 234 13.81 -13.03 -0.44
C VAL A 234 12.93 -12.14 -1.31
N LEU A 235 13.45 -11.66 -2.44
CA LEU A 235 12.70 -10.81 -3.37
C LEU A 235 11.44 -11.52 -3.89
N THR A 236 11.56 -12.82 -4.21
CA THR A 236 10.42 -13.65 -4.61
C THR A 236 9.38 -13.78 -3.48
N GLY A 237 9.84 -13.96 -2.23
CA GLY A 237 8.98 -13.99 -1.05
C GLY A 237 8.22 -12.67 -0.85
N LEU A 238 8.92 -11.54 -0.98
CA LEU A 238 8.33 -10.20 -0.87
C LEU A 238 7.32 -9.92 -2.01
N GLU A 239 7.61 -10.36 -3.23
CA GLU A 239 6.67 -10.23 -4.36
C GLU A 239 5.38 -11.01 -4.08
N LYS A 240 5.50 -12.23 -3.53
CA LYS A 240 4.34 -13.05 -3.13
C LYS A 240 3.52 -12.37 -2.02
N ILE A 241 4.17 -11.82 -1.00
CA ILE A 241 3.50 -11.07 0.07
C ILE A 241 2.80 -9.83 -0.48
N MET A 242 3.47 -9.08 -1.37
CA MET A 242 2.90 -7.91 -2.03
C MET A 242 1.61 -8.28 -2.76
N LYS A 243 1.66 -9.29 -3.64
CA LYS A 243 0.50 -9.80 -4.39
C LYS A 243 -0.61 -10.31 -3.48
N SER A 244 -0.26 -11.01 -2.39
CA SER A 244 -1.23 -11.51 -1.41
C SER A 244 -1.93 -10.35 -0.71
N SER A 245 -1.18 -9.33 -0.26
CA SER A 245 -1.75 -8.12 0.37
C SER A 245 -2.66 -7.33 -0.58
N ASP A 246 -2.28 -7.21 -1.85
CA ASP A 246 -3.09 -6.56 -2.89
C ASP A 246 -4.35 -7.36 -3.22
N CYS A 247 -4.28 -8.69 -3.19
CA CYS A 247 -5.44 -9.55 -3.34
C CYS A 247 -6.44 -9.34 -2.20
N VAL A 248 -5.99 -9.19 -0.95
CA VAL A 248 -6.88 -8.86 0.18
C VAL A 248 -7.57 -7.51 -0.08
N ARG A 249 -6.85 -6.48 -0.53
CA ARG A 249 -7.44 -5.17 -0.88
C ARG A 249 -8.54 -5.28 -1.94
N LEU A 250 -8.28 -6.04 -3.01
CA LEU A 250 -9.25 -6.27 -4.08
C LEU A 250 -10.46 -7.07 -3.60
N LYS A 251 -10.25 -8.11 -2.78
CA LYS A 251 -11.34 -8.87 -2.13
C LYS A 251 -12.19 -7.99 -1.23
N THR A 252 -11.58 -7.07 -0.47
CA THR A 252 -12.29 -6.13 0.40
C THR A 252 -13.17 -5.18 -0.41
N LEU A 253 -12.60 -4.52 -1.43
CA LEU A 253 -13.37 -3.60 -2.27
C LEU A 253 -14.51 -4.33 -2.98
N LYS A 254 -14.22 -5.48 -3.61
CA LYS A 254 -15.26 -6.29 -4.26
C LYS A 254 -16.34 -6.71 -3.27
N GLY A 255 -15.95 -7.27 -2.12
CA GLY A 255 -16.89 -7.75 -1.11
C GLY A 255 -17.80 -6.64 -0.58
N VAL A 256 -17.28 -5.42 -0.37
CA VAL A 256 -18.11 -4.28 0.04
C VAL A 256 -19.06 -3.88 -1.10
N LEU A 257 -18.56 -3.77 -2.33
CA LEU A 257 -19.40 -3.38 -3.47
C LEU A 257 -20.52 -4.39 -3.76
N ASP A 258 -20.26 -5.69 -3.58
CA ASP A 258 -21.27 -6.76 -3.77
C ASP A 258 -22.40 -6.70 -2.73
N LEU A 259 -22.17 -6.07 -1.57
CA LEU A 259 -23.13 -5.95 -0.47
C LEU A 259 -23.94 -4.65 -0.51
N LEU A 260 -23.52 -3.68 -1.31
CA LEU A 260 -24.11 -2.35 -1.38
C LEU A 260 -25.02 -2.20 -2.60
N THR A 261 -26.05 -1.37 -2.49
CA THR A 261 -26.83 -0.93 -3.65
C THR A 261 -25.99 -0.05 -4.58
N PRO A 262 -26.34 0.09 -5.87
CA PRO A 262 -25.55 0.91 -6.81
C PRO A 262 -25.26 2.33 -6.33
N MET A 263 -26.22 3.00 -5.69
CA MET A 263 -26.01 4.34 -5.13
C MET A 263 -25.16 4.33 -3.86
N GLN A 264 -25.30 3.33 -2.99
CA GLN A 264 -24.38 3.15 -1.86
C GLN A 264 -22.94 2.93 -2.35
N CYS A 265 -22.72 2.18 -3.43
CA CYS A 265 -21.42 2.04 -4.08
C CYS A 265 -20.84 3.40 -4.50
N VAL A 266 -21.65 4.29 -5.09
CA VAL A 266 -21.20 5.65 -5.45
C VAL A 266 -20.73 6.44 -4.22
N TYR A 267 -21.53 6.47 -3.15
CA TYR A 267 -21.16 7.17 -1.92
C TYR A 267 -19.89 6.58 -1.29
N PHE A 268 -19.80 5.25 -1.22
CA PHE A 268 -18.66 4.54 -0.68
C PHE A 268 -17.38 4.84 -1.47
N LEU A 269 -17.42 4.69 -2.81
CA LEU A 269 -16.29 4.94 -3.68
C LEU A 269 -15.86 6.40 -3.65
N ALA A 270 -16.81 7.35 -3.63
CA ALA A 270 -16.51 8.77 -3.50
C ALA A 270 -15.75 9.05 -2.20
N ALA A 271 -16.23 8.52 -1.08
CA ALA A 271 -15.61 8.73 0.21
C ALA A 271 -14.22 8.06 0.31
N ASN A 272 -14.07 6.85 -0.23
CA ASN A 272 -12.82 6.11 -0.25
C ASN A 272 -11.74 6.84 -1.06
N ILE A 273 -12.09 7.28 -2.27
CA ILE A 273 -11.20 8.03 -3.16
C ILE A 273 -10.85 9.40 -2.55
N ALA A 274 -11.86 10.12 -2.02
CA ALA A 274 -11.62 11.41 -1.39
C ALA A 274 -10.68 11.31 -0.19
N MET A 275 -10.77 10.25 0.61
CA MET A 275 -9.85 9.99 1.72
C MET A 275 -8.42 9.83 1.22
N GLN A 276 -8.20 8.99 0.19
CA GLN A 276 -6.88 8.75 -0.39
C GLN A 276 -6.26 10.05 -0.95
N LEU A 277 -7.04 10.83 -1.71
CA LEU A 277 -6.56 12.08 -2.29
C LEU A 277 -6.27 13.14 -1.21
N ARG A 278 -7.08 13.23 -0.17
CA ARG A 278 -6.84 14.13 0.97
C ARG A 278 -5.55 13.79 1.72
N LEU A 279 -5.28 12.50 1.91
CA LEU A 279 -4.03 12.06 2.54
C LEU A 279 -2.80 12.57 1.76
N ARG A 280 -2.81 12.41 0.43
CA ARG A 280 -1.76 12.93 -0.46
C ARG A 280 -1.63 14.45 -0.38
N GLN A 281 -2.75 15.18 -0.44
CA GLN A 281 -2.75 16.64 -0.34
C GLN A 281 -2.20 17.14 1.00
N TRP A 282 -2.53 16.47 2.10
CA TRP A 282 -2.00 16.80 3.42
C TRP A 282 -0.51 16.50 3.53
N GLY A 283 -0.04 15.40 2.94
CA GLY A 283 1.39 15.07 2.85
C GLY A 283 2.16 16.19 2.15
N LYS A 284 1.74 16.55 0.93
CA LYS A 284 2.37 17.63 0.15
C LYS A 284 2.42 18.96 0.90
N LYS A 285 1.35 19.33 1.61
CA LYS A 285 1.31 20.58 2.42
C LYS A 285 2.31 20.57 3.57
N ARG A 286 2.50 19.43 4.23
CA ARG A 286 3.46 19.28 5.34
C ARG A 286 4.90 19.35 4.85
N ASP A 287 5.18 18.73 3.71
CA ASP A 287 6.52 18.73 3.12
C ASP A 287 6.95 20.15 2.75
N ILE A 288 6.05 20.91 2.10
CA ILE A 288 6.28 22.33 1.78
C ILE A 288 6.54 23.16 3.05
N ALA A 289 5.72 22.97 4.09
CA ALA A 289 5.88 23.70 5.36
C ALA A 289 7.20 23.34 6.06
N GLY A 290 7.63 22.08 6.01
CA GLY A 290 8.91 21.61 6.55
C GLY A 290 10.11 22.22 5.84
N SER A 291 10.09 22.29 4.50
CA SER A 291 11.15 22.94 3.72
C SER A 291 11.31 24.42 4.06
N ILE A 292 10.19 25.16 4.18
CA ILE A 292 10.22 26.60 4.51
C ILE A 292 10.80 26.87 5.91
N MET A 293 10.66 25.93 6.85
CA MET A 293 11.22 26.07 8.20
C MET A 293 12.71 25.74 8.28
N ASN A 294 13.23 24.91 7.37
CA ASN A 294 14.66 24.55 7.34
C ASN A 294 15.53 25.59 6.59
N ASP A 295 14.92 26.45 5.79
CA ASP A 295 15.58 27.54 5.05
C ASP A 295 15.63 28.87 5.82
N LYS A 296 15.21 28.89 7.09
CA LYS A 296 15.25 30.05 8.00
C LYS A 296 16.21 29.81 9.17
#